data_AF-A0A9P9FDH0-F1
#
_entry.id   AF-A0A9P9FDH0-F1
#
_cell.length_a   1.000
_cell.length_b   1.000
_cell.length_c   1.000
_cell.angle_alpha   90.00
_cell.angle_beta   90.00
_cell.angle_gamma   90.00
#
_symmetry.space_group_name_H-M   'P 1'
#
loop_
_entity.id
_entity.type
_entity.pdbx_description
1 polymer ?
#
loop_
_entity_poly.entity_id
_entity_poly.type
_entity_poly.pdbx_seq_one_letter_code
_entity_poly.pdbx_strand_id
1 'polypeptide(L)'
;MADEVDYGFSGLMDDPEDFYPPTPPHKEEIFTMQSGKHITLRLVGSSVTEAHIVWNGSKMVADFFEDDPARVRGRTVLELGAAAGLPSLVAAILGARKVVMTDYPDPEIVTVMQKNIDACDETVEPRGRIAGTVDAMGFVWGADAVPLLARLEPGPASDAPASASATEQDATPKQRFDVLVLADLLFRHSEHGAMVKTIRETLRKTRDSVAYVFFTSYRPWKKALDERFFDLAREQGFEVEQVSERRLDKPLFDNDPGDLDVQKTVRGFAVRWPAEACLSPRPQPISSAPPPIGPTYTHITYPLHTRHPTYIPPYLKTPAPKTKRAAMAADTPTSPYLKQLDQDGFVVIKAIVDRDRLEQLRAASSKATALARGGGWPHVRTVGKQFPPWTASAAREHGIWGVQHLMNPALPGHQGFTELYFSEAVLGIVKQLLQCGDEHLIMELFNMLVRPDKDFELRWHRDDIPAEAMPQEEIERLGKPAYHAQYNFALWEDDSLVVVPGSHRRARTDLERNADPFERTLPGQLVVKLEPGDIVFYNNNILHRGVYSATKERMTLHGSVGHSKGSSLRARNVLQHGVGSWVEKCDFGQLKDGERQRAEEMRRQLVQLGSESGQVGYSLQG
;
A
#
# COMPACT_ATOMS: atom_id res chain seq x y z
N MET A 1 43.95 -10.80 -45.53
CA MET A 1 43.79 -9.64 -44.63
C MET A 1 42.31 -9.50 -44.39
N ALA A 2 41.94 -9.36 -43.12
CA ALA A 2 40.57 -9.35 -42.65
C ALA A 2 39.94 -7.98 -42.90
N ASP A 3 38.71 -7.97 -43.42
CA ASP A 3 37.81 -6.82 -43.37
C ASP A 3 36.84 -7.04 -42.21
N GLU A 4 37.04 -6.29 -41.13
CA GLU A 4 36.09 -6.15 -40.03
C GLU A 4 34.90 -5.30 -40.51
N VAL A 5 33.69 -5.87 -40.42
CA VAL A 5 32.45 -5.14 -40.64
C VAL A 5 31.88 -4.78 -39.26
N ASP A 6 31.92 -3.48 -38.95
CA ASP A 6 31.29 -2.86 -37.80
C ASP A 6 29.75 -2.97 -37.90
N TYR A 7 29.14 -3.79 -37.04
CA TYR A 7 27.69 -3.85 -36.86
C TYR A 7 27.29 -2.91 -35.72
N GLY A 8 27.03 -1.65 -36.07
CA GLY A 8 26.54 -0.63 -35.15
C GLY A 8 25.27 -1.06 -34.40
N PHE A 9 25.40 -1.24 -33.09
CA PHE A 9 24.33 -1.63 -32.14
C PHE A 9 23.47 -0.45 -31.65
N SER A 10 23.30 0.60 -32.46
CA SER A 10 22.70 1.89 -32.02
C SER A 10 21.19 2.04 -32.27
N GLY A 11 20.46 0.99 -32.63
CA GLY A 11 19.03 1.14 -32.98
C GLY A 11 18.14 -0.07 -32.66
N LEU A 12 18.60 -1.00 -31.82
CA LEU A 12 17.85 -2.22 -31.47
C LEU A 12 17.17 -2.13 -30.08
N MET A 13 17.09 -0.93 -29.52
CA MET A 13 16.58 -0.64 -28.16
C MET A 13 15.57 0.52 -28.14
N ASP A 14 15.11 0.98 -29.30
CA ASP A 14 14.01 1.94 -29.36
C ASP A 14 12.71 1.18 -29.66
N ASP A 15 11.82 1.18 -28.68
CA ASP A 15 10.45 0.71 -28.86
C ASP A 15 9.78 1.53 -29.98
N PRO A 16 8.99 0.91 -30.89
CA PRO A 16 8.27 1.66 -31.93
C PRO A 16 7.37 2.73 -31.29
N GLU A 17 7.17 3.87 -31.97
CA GLU A 17 6.41 5.04 -31.43
C GLU A 17 4.99 4.69 -30.92
N ASP A 18 4.45 3.55 -31.35
CA ASP A 18 3.11 3.05 -31.01
C ASP A 18 3.10 1.83 -30.04
N PHE A 19 4.24 1.51 -29.41
CA PHE A 19 4.43 0.27 -28.61
C PHE A 19 3.67 0.26 -27.26
N TYR A 20 3.36 1.44 -26.71
CA TYR A 20 2.49 1.61 -25.55
C TYR A 20 1.21 2.33 -25.98
N PRO A 21 0.02 2.00 -25.45
CA PRO A 21 -1.04 3.00 -25.42
C PRO A 21 -0.47 4.24 -24.74
N PRO A 22 -0.62 5.44 -25.31
CA PRO A 22 0.00 6.63 -24.75
C PRO A 22 -0.43 6.76 -23.30
N THR A 23 0.53 6.97 -22.39
CA THR A 23 0.22 7.45 -21.03
C THR A 23 -0.80 8.58 -21.21
N PRO A 24 -1.96 8.54 -20.50
CA PRO A 24 -2.92 9.63 -20.59
C PRO A 24 -2.13 10.94 -20.50
N PRO A 25 -2.29 11.85 -21.48
CA PRO A 25 -1.41 13.00 -21.58
C PRO A 25 -1.42 13.72 -20.23
N HIS A 26 -0.24 14.12 -19.77
CA HIS A 26 -0.12 14.93 -18.56
C HIS A 26 -1.11 16.09 -18.69
N LYS A 27 -1.93 16.25 -17.67
CA LYS A 27 -2.88 17.36 -17.64
C LYS A 27 -2.14 18.57 -17.09
N GLU A 28 -2.25 19.70 -17.76
CA GLU A 28 -1.80 20.98 -17.22
C GLU A 28 -3.01 21.73 -16.68
N GLU A 29 -2.87 22.28 -15.47
CA GLU A 29 -3.82 23.21 -14.88
C GLU A 29 -3.07 24.51 -14.54
N ILE A 30 -3.65 25.65 -14.87
CA ILE A 30 -3.08 26.95 -14.53
C ILE A 30 -3.81 27.46 -13.29
N PHE A 31 -3.07 27.62 -12.19
CA PHE A 31 -3.56 28.36 -11.03
C PHE A 31 -3.14 29.82 -11.15
N THR A 32 -4.09 30.74 -10.99
CA THR A 32 -3.80 32.18 -10.98
C THR A 32 -3.86 32.68 -9.55
N MET A 33 -2.71 33.09 -9.04
CA MET A 33 -2.58 33.73 -7.73
C MET A 33 -3.37 35.03 -7.68
N GLN A 34 -3.77 35.47 -6.48
CA GLN A 34 -4.41 36.78 -6.27
C GLN A 34 -3.50 37.94 -6.72
N SER A 35 -2.18 37.75 -6.64
CA SER A 35 -1.18 38.68 -7.21
C SER A 35 -1.20 38.80 -8.74
N GLY A 36 -1.96 37.96 -9.45
CA GLY A 36 -2.02 37.89 -10.91
C GLY A 36 -0.96 36.99 -11.55
N LYS A 37 -0.09 36.36 -10.76
CA LYS A 37 0.90 35.40 -11.24
C LYS A 37 0.24 34.07 -11.64
N HIS A 38 0.70 33.47 -12.73
CA HIS A 38 0.20 32.20 -13.23
C HIS A 38 1.18 31.07 -12.89
N ILE A 39 0.73 30.07 -12.14
CA ILE A 39 1.50 28.85 -11.84
C ILE A 39 0.94 27.73 -12.72
N THR A 40 1.77 27.25 -13.65
CA THR A 40 1.44 26.06 -14.46
C THR A 40 1.76 24.80 -13.67
N LEU A 41 0.73 24.00 -13.40
CA LEU A 41 0.83 22.75 -12.65
C LEU A 41 0.65 21.59 -13.61
N ARG A 42 1.69 20.78 -13.76
CA ARG A 42 1.59 19.47 -14.40
C ARG A 42 1.06 18.47 -13.41
N LEU A 43 0.18 17.60 -13.89
CA LEU A 43 -0.44 16.51 -13.14
C LEU A 43 -0.04 15.18 -13.77
N VAL A 44 0.16 14.17 -12.93
CA VAL A 44 0.32 12.78 -13.41
C VAL A 44 -0.96 12.36 -14.15
N GLY A 45 -0.82 11.56 -15.21
CA GLY A 45 -1.95 11.19 -16.07
C GLY A 45 -3.02 10.36 -15.38
N SER A 46 -2.62 9.60 -14.34
CA SER A 46 -3.51 8.90 -13.41
C SER A 46 -2.73 8.62 -12.13
N SER A 47 -3.40 8.54 -10.96
CA SER A 47 -2.71 8.20 -9.71
C SER A 47 -3.62 7.55 -8.68
N VAL A 48 -3.13 6.46 -8.06
CA VAL A 48 -3.75 5.74 -6.93
C VAL A 48 -3.63 6.49 -5.59
N THR A 49 -2.74 7.48 -5.52
CA THR A 49 -2.64 8.44 -4.42
C THR A 49 -3.44 9.71 -4.69
N GLU A 50 -4.23 9.73 -5.76
CA GLU A 50 -5.08 10.87 -6.14
C GLU A 50 -4.28 12.13 -6.57
N ALA A 51 -3.02 11.95 -6.98
CA ALA A 51 -2.11 13.04 -7.38
C ALA A 51 -2.40 13.66 -8.77
N HIS A 52 -3.45 13.21 -9.44
CA HIS A 52 -3.85 13.63 -10.80
C HIS A 52 -4.84 14.81 -10.80
N ILE A 53 -5.10 15.42 -9.63
CA ILE A 53 -6.08 16.49 -9.42
C ILE A 53 -5.48 17.59 -8.54
N VAL A 54 -5.78 18.86 -8.82
CA VAL A 54 -5.53 19.97 -7.89
C VAL A 54 -6.73 20.11 -6.96
N TRP A 55 -6.55 19.64 -5.72
CA TRP A 55 -7.59 19.54 -4.69
C TRP A 55 -8.06 20.91 -4.15
N ASN A 56 -9.29 20.98 -3.62
CA ASN A 56 -9.88 22.25 -3.17
C ASN A 56 -9.14 22.85 -1.97
N GLY A 57 -8.73 22.01 -1.03
CA GLY A 57 -7.91 22.36 0.12
C GLY A 57 -6.55 22.92 -0.32
N SER A 58 -5.97 22.39 -1.41
CA SER A 58 -4.71 22.89 -1.97
C SER A 58 -4.87 24.34 -2.49
N LYS A 59 -5.93 24.60 -3.26
CA LYS A 59 -6.29 25.95 -3.75
C LYS A 59 -6.60 26.91 -2.60
N MET A 60 -7.30 26.42 -1.58
CA MET A 60 -7.65 27.25 -0.42
C MET A 60 -6.44 27.57 0.46
N VAL A 61 -5.47 26.65 0.62
CA VAL A 61 -4.21 26.94 1.33
C VAL A 61 -3.40 28.00 0.58
N ALA A 62 -3.36 27.94 -0.76
CA ALA A 62 -2.69 28.96 -1.57
C ALA A 62 -3.28 30.36 -1.31
N ASP A 63 -4.61 30.50 -1.42
CA ASP A 63 -5.29 31.76 -1.09
C ASP A 63 -5.05 32.18 0.36
N PHE A 64 -5.11 31.23 1.30
CA PHE A 64 -4.89 31.49 2.71
C PHE A 64 -3.46 31.97 3.00
N PHE A 65 -2.45 31.57 2.23
CA PHE A 65 -1.11 32.14 2.34
C PHE A 65 -1.00 33.51 1.67
N GLU A 66 -1.70 33.77 0.57
CA GLU A 66 -1.72 35.09 -0.06
C GLU A 66 -2.43 36.15 0.80
N ASP A 67 -3.50 35.77 1.50
CA ASP A 67 -4.24 36.66 2.42
C ASP A 67 -3.36 37.19 3.57
N ASP A 68 -2.36 36.41 3.99
CA ASP A 68 -1.33 36.84 4.95
C ASP A 68 0.01 36.14 4.68
N PRO A 69 0.89 36.76 3.87
CA PRO A 69 2.18 36.18 3.53
C PRO A 69 3.11 35.97 4.74
N ALA A 70 2.86 36.64 5.87
CA ALA A 70 3.67 36.46 7.08
C ALA A 70 3.55 35.03 7.65
N ARG A 71 2.52 34.27 7.26
CA ARG A 71 2.34 32.86 7.62
C ARG A 71 3.47 31.97 7.13
N VAL A 72 4.13 32.32 6.02
CA VAL A 72 5.19 31.51 5.37
C VAL A 72 6.48 32.28 5.11
N ARG A 73 6.43 33.62 5.04
CA ARG A 73 7.61 34.45 4.75
C ARG A 73 8.72 34.24 5.79
N GLY A 74 9.91 33.92 5.31
CA GLY A 74 11.11 33.67 6.12
C GLY A 74 11.07 32.35 6.90
N ARG A 75 10.03 31.53 6.73
CA ARG A 75 9.80 30.29 7.50
C ARG A 75 10.20 29.05 6.73
N THR A 76 10.40 27.95 7.45
CA THR A 76 10.60 26.61 6.87
C THR A 76 9.27 25.87 6.75
N VAL A 77 8.99 25.33 5.57
CA VAL A 77 7.71 24.71 5.23
C VAL A 77 7.89 23.25 4.83
N LEU A 78 7.03 22.37 5.33
CA LEU A 78 6.91 20.97 4.91
C LEU A 78 5.49 20.74 4.38
N GLU A 79 5.36 20.27 3.14
CA GLU A 79 4.07 19.82 2.60
C GLU A 79 4.03 18.30 2.53
N LEU A 80 2.97 17.71 3.07
CA LEU A 80 2.68 16.27 2.95
C LEU A 80 1.64 16.06 1.85
N GLY A 81 1.83 15.04 1.00
CA GLY A 81 0.87 14.70 -0.05
C GLY A 81 0.68 15.84 -1.06
N ALA A 82 1.79 16.40 -1.54
CA ALA A 82 1.81 17.62 -2.32
C ALA A 82 1.22 17.48 -3.74
N ALA A 83 1.29 16.28 -4.33
CA ALA A 83 0.91 15.99 -5.71
C ALA A 83 1.53 16.98 -6.71
N ALA A 84 0.77 17.98 -7.14
CA ALA A 84 1.23 19.04 -8.04
C ALA A 84 2.10 20.10 -7.35
N GLY A 85 2.03 20.20 -6.02
CA GLY A 85 2.87 21.08 -5.21
C GLY A 85 2.40 22.53 -5.09
N LEU A 86 1.14 22.83 -5.40
CA LEU A 86 0.62 24.21 -5.42
C LEU A 86 0.90 25.00 -4.11
N PRO A 87 0.61 24.49 -2.90
CA PRO A 87 0.87 25.18 -1.64
C PRO A 87 2.36 25.43 -1.40
N SER A 88 3.22 24.45 -1.70
CA SER A 88 4.67 24.59 -1.64
C SER A 88 5.21 25.69 -2.56
N LEU A 89 4.74 25.73 -3.82
CA LEU A 89 5.15 26.74 -4.79
C LEU A 89 4.70 28.14 -4.36
N VAL A 90 3.45 28.28 -3.92
CA VAL A 90 2.93 29.56 -3.39
C VAL A 90 3.71 30.00 -2.16
N ALA A 91 4.02 29.09 -1.24
CA ALA A 91 4.83 29.41 -0.06
C ALA A 91 6.23 29.93 -0.45
N ALA A 92 6.88 29.32 -1.45
CA ALA A 92 8.17 29.77 -1.97
C ALA A 92 8.08 31.16 -2.63
N ILE A 93 7.06 31.41 -3.46
CA ILE A 93 6.80 32.72 -4.10
C ILE A 93 6.61 33.82 -3.04
N LEU A 94 5.89 33.51 -1.96
CA LEU A 94 5.63 34.45 -0.86
C LEU A 94 6.83 34.67 0.08
N GLY A 95 7.93 33.96 -0.17
CA GLY A 95 9.23 34.18 0.47
C GLY A 95 9.53 33.24 1.63
N ALA A 96 9.02 31.99 1.61
CA ALA A 96 9.51 30.95 2.50
C ALA A 96 11.03 30.79 2.37
N ARG A 97 11.70 30.49 3.49
CA ARG A 97 13.17 30.32 3.55
C ARG A 97 13.62 29.01 2.92
N LYS A 98 12.84 27.95 3.15
CA LYS A 98 13.06 26.60 2.61
C LYS A 98 11.71 25.89 2.60
N VAL A 99 11.42 25.16 1.54
CA VAL A 99 10.23 24.34 1.39
C VAL A 99 10.66 22.93 1.05
N VAL A 100 10.11 21.95 1.76
CA VAL A 100 10.27 20.53 1.44
C VAL A 100 8.89 20.02 1.01
N MET A 101 8.74 19.81 -0.29
CA MET A 101 7.54 19.33 -0.95
C MET A 101 7.62 17.80 -1.01
N THR A 102 6.65 17.12 -0.39
CA THR A 102 6.69 15.65 -0.30
C THR A 102 5.40 14.99 -0.75
N ASP A 103 5.56 13.82 -1.38
CA ASP A 103 4.47 12.89 -1.68
C ASP A 103 4.97 11.46 -1.52
N TYR A 104 4.10 10.47 -1.73
CA TYR A 104 4.51 9.06 -1.75
C TYR A 104 5.70 8.85 -2.69
N PRO A 105 6.69 7.99 -2.35
CA PRO A 105 7.92 7.79 -3.12
C PRO A 105 7.68 7.02 -4.43
N ASP A 106 6.83 7.58 -5.27
CA ASP A 106 6.57 7.19 -6.65
C ASP A 106 7.44 8.07 -7.59
N PRO A 107 8.28 7.47 -8.46
CA PRO A 107 9.14 8.23 -9.35
C PRO A 107 8.41 9.19 -10.28
N GLU A 108 7.18 8.87 -10.71
CA GLU A 108 6.40 9.73 -11.61
C GLU A 108 5.92 10.98 -10.86
N ILE A 109 5.37 10.80 -9.66
CA ILE A 109 4.91 11.92 -8.81
C ILE A 109 6.08 12.85 -8.46
N VAL A 110 7.22 12.28 -8.02
CA VAL A 110 8.40 13.09 -7.66
C VAL A 110 8.97 13.83 -8.88
N THR A 111 8.95 13.20 -10.05
CA THR A 111 9.37 13.84 -11.30
C THR A 111 8.43 14.99 -11.69
N VAL A 112 7.12 14.83 -11.51
CA VAL A 112 6.13 15.89 -11.77
C VAL A 112 6.30 17.05 -10.79
N MET A 113 6.50 16.77 -9.50
CA MET A 113 6.82 17.80 -8.50
C MET A 113 8.06 18.60 -8.92
N GLN A 114 9.13 17.94 -9.33
CA GLN A 114 10.35 18.62 -9.79
C GLN A 114 10.09 19.46 -11.06
N LYS A 115 9.35 18.92 -12.04
CA LYS A 115 8.97 19.68 -13.25
C LYS A 115 8.16 20.94 -12.93
N ASN A 116 7.30 20.89 -11.91
CA ASN A 116 6.52 22.05 -11.48
C ASN A 116 7.39 23.10 -10.75
N ILE A 117 8.38 22.65 -9.97
CA ILE A 117 9.42 23.53 -9.40
C ILE A 117 10.18 24.24 -10.52
N ASP A 118 10.68 23.49 -11.50
CA ASP A 118 11.47 24.03 -12.61
C ASP A 118 10.65 25.02 -13.45
N ALA A 119 9.42 24.65 -13.81
CA ALA A 119 8.52 25.52 -14.58
C ALA A 119 8.20 26.82 -13.81
N CYS A 120 7.96 26.73 -12.51
CA CYS A 120 7.71 27.91 -11.66
C CYS A 120 8.97 28.80 -11.54
N ASP A 121 10.15 28.20 -11.45
CA ASP A 121 11.44 28.91 -11.42
C ASP A 121 11.75 29.65 -12.72
N GLU A 122 11.30 29.12 -13.85
CA GLU A 122 11.49 29.73 -15.17
C GLU A 122 10.47 30.83 -15.49
N THR A 123 9.22 30.68 -15.02
CA THR A 123 8.09 31.48 -15.53
C THR A 123 7.49 32.46 -14.54
N VAL A 124 7.65 32.25 -13.22
CA VAL A 124 6.92 33.02 -12.19
C VAL A 124 7.82 33.94 -11.37
N GLU A 125 9.04 33.47 -11.08
CA GLU A 125 10.03 34.18 -10.28
C GLU A 125 11.37 34.27 -11.03
N PRO A 126 12.31 35.13 -10.60
CA PRO A 126 13.66 35.13 -11.16
C PRO A 126 14.32 33.76 -11.03
N ARG A 127 14.93 33.29 -12.12
CA ARG A 127 15.58 31.99 -12.21
C ARG A 127 16.54 31.73 -11.04
N GLY A 128 16.46 30.53 -10.47
CA GLY A 128 17.21 30.05 -9.31
C GLY A 128 16.52 30.34 -7.98
N ARG A 129 15.48 31.18 -7.93
CA ARG A 129 14.79 31.51 -6.68
C ARG A 129 13.95 30.35 -6.17
N ILE A 130 13.12 29.75 -7.01
CA ILE A 130 12.24 28.65 -6.62
C ILE A 130 13.06 27.37 -6.48
N ALA A 131 13.93 27.07 -7.45
CA ALA A 131 14.80 25.89 -7.42
C ALA A 131 15.79 25.90 -6.22
N GLY A 132 16.21 27.09 -5.76
CA GLY A 132 17.03 27.22 -4.55
C GLY A 132 16.25 27.11 -3.23
N THR A 133 14.92 27.25 -3.28
CA THR A 133 14.06 27.31 -2.09
C THR A 133 13.29 26.00 -1.87
N VAL A 134 12.90 25.31 -2.94
CA VAL A 134 12.00 24.15 -2.87
C VAL A 134 12.73 22.86 -3.23
N ASP A 135 12.65 21.87 -2.35
CA ASP A 135 13.09 20.50 -2.64
C ASP A 135 11.88 19.58 -2.80
N ALA A 136 11.83 18.81 -3.89
CA ALA A 136 10.89 17.70 -4.03
C ALA A 136 11.51 16.39 -3.52
N MET A 137 10.74 15.56 -2.81
CA MET A 137 11.16 14.21 -2.45
C MET A 137 10.00 13.26 -2.17
N GLY A 138 10.27 11.96 -2.24
CA GLY A 138 9.38 10.93 -1.75
C GLY A 138 9.43 10.82 -0.22
N PHE A 139 8.27 10.70 0.41
CA PHE A 139 8.10 10.49 1.84
C PHE A 139 6.83 9.68 2.13
N VAL A 140 6.95 8.65 2.97
CA VAL A 140 5.81 7.90 3.49
C VAL A 140 5.43 8.50 4.83
N TRP A 141 4.15 8.88 5.01
CA TRP A 141 3.68 9.44 6.27
C TRP A 141 4.01 8.52 7.44
N GLY A 142 4.49 9.09 8.54
CA GLY A 142 4.88 8.35 9.74
C GLY A 142 6.20 7.58 9.64
N ALA A 143 6.89 7.58 8.49
CA ALA A 143 8.24 7.06 8.37
C ALA A 143 9.27 7.89 9.17
N ASP A 144 10.54 7.49 9.12
CA ASP A 144 11.61 8.25 9.77
C ASP A 144 11.69 9.67 9.22
N ALA A 145 11.62 10.66 10.11
CA ALA A 145 11.68 12.08 9.79
C ALA A 145 13.11 12.58 9.51
N VAL A 146 14.16 11.81 9.82
CA VAL A 146 15.56 12.23 9.65
C VAL A 146 15.85 12.80 8.25
N PRO A 147 15.45 12.15 7.13
CA PRO A 147 15.68 12.69 5.79
C PRO A 147 15.00 14.04 5.52
N LEU A 148 13.84 14.29 6.14
CA LEU A 148 13.13 15.58 6.02
C LEU A 148 13.90 16.68 6.75
N LEU A 149 14.35 16.39 7.97
CA LEU A 149 15.05 17.36 8.81
C LEU A 149 16.44 17.69 8.26
N ALA A 150 17.11 16.72 7.62
CA ALA A 150 18.40 16.92 6.96
C ALA A 150 18.33 18.00 5.85
N ARG A 151 17.16 18.23 5.23
CA ARG A 151 16.98 19.30 4.23
C ARG A 151 16.95 20.71 4.82
N LEU A 152 16.90 20.83 6.15
CA LEU A 152 16.99 22.11 6.85
C LEU A 152 18.43 22.46 7.25
N GLU A 153 19.38 21.53 7.13
CA GLU A 153 20.78 21.79 7.42
C GLU A 153 21.39 22.67 6.31
N PRO A 154 22.22 23.68 6.66
CA PRO A 154 22.96 24.42 5.64
C PRO A 154 23.89 23.44 4.90
N GLY A 155 23.83 23.44 3.57
CA GLY A 155 24.74 22.65 2.74
C GLY A 155 26.20 22.97 3.05
N PRO A 156 27.15 22.09 2.67
CA PRO A 156 28.57 22.31 2.94
C PRO A 156 29.02 23.64 2.31
N ALA A 157 29.31 24.62 3.16
CA ALA A 157 29.99 25.82 2.75
C ALA A 157 31.43 25.44 2.33
N SER A 158 31.84 26.03 1.20
CA SER A 158 33.18 26.03 0.63
C SER A 158 34.34 25.97 1.63
N ASP A 159 35.26 25.03 1.40
CA ASP A 159 36.72 25.07 1.67
C ASP A 159 37.21 25.86 2.90
N ALA A 160 36.78 25.46 4.10
CA ALA A 160 37.51 25.79 5.33
C ALA A 160 37.87 24.50 6.08
N PRO A 161 39.13 24.36 6.58
CA PRO A 161 39.62 23.10 7.12
C PRO A 161 38.92 22.73 8.42
N ALA A 162 38.49 21.47 8.49
CA ALA A 162 37.86 20.88 9.67
C ALA A 162 38.80 20.90 10.88
N SER A 163 38.43 21.64 11.92
CA SER A 163 39.04 21.48 13.24
C SER A 163 38.31 20.36 13.99
N ALA A 164 39.04 19.29 14.27
CA ALA A 164 38.56 18.15 15.03
C ALA A 164 38.49 18.48 16.53
N SER A 165 37.28 18.50 17.10
CA SER A 165 36.98 18.01 18.46
C SER A 165 35.54 18.41 18.85
N ALA A 166 34.63 17.44 18.82
CA ALA A 166 33.37 17.54 19.55
C ALA A 166 32.98 16.15 20.05
N THR A 167 33.06 15.99 21.36
CA THR A 167 32.55 14.85 22.14
C THR A 167 31.02 14.77 22.04
N GLU A 168 30.45 13.56 22.11
CA GLU A 168 29.03 13.21 21.93
C GLU A 168 28.02 13.80 22.96
N GLN A 169 28.22 15.03 23.46
CA GLN A 169 27.34 15.62 24.48
C GLN A 169 26.78 17.02 24.17
N ASP A 170 27.08 17.61 23.01
CA ASP A 170 26.39 18.82 22.54
C ASP A 170 25.49 18.50 21.34
N ALA A 171 24.26 18.05 21.62
CA ALA A 171 23.24 17.93 20.59
C ALA A 171 22.88 19.34 20.10
N THR A 172 23.42 19.74 18.95
CA THR A 172 22.92 20.87 18.18
C THR A 172 21.40 20.75 18.03
N PRO A 173 20.62 21.83 18.23
CA PRO A 173 19.17 21.75 18.13
C PRO A 173 18.78 21.23 16.74
N LYS A 174 18.25 20.00 16.65
CA LYS A 174 17.77 19.44 15.38
C LYS A 174 16.74 20.42 14.80
N GLN A 175 17.09 21.07 13.69
CA GLN A 175 16.20 22.03 13.03
C GLN A 175 14.91 21.32 12.64
N ARG A 176 13.78 22.02 12.81
CA ARG A 176 12.41 21.54 12.56
C ARG A 176 11.64 22.62 11.81
N PHE A 177 10.56 22.21 11.15
CA PHE A 177 9.76 23.07 10.30
C PHE A 177 8.88 24.01 11.12
N ASP A 178 8.75 25.25 10.65
CA ASP A 178 7.89 26.25 11.26
C ASP A 178 6.43 26.06 10.82
N VAL A 179 6.22 25.61 9.57
CA VAL A 179 4.90 25.42 8.98
C VAL A 179 4.81 24.04 8.35
N LEU A 180 3.72 23.32 8.63
CA LEU A 180 3.35 22.11 7.90
C LEU A 180 2.06 22.35 7.11
N VAL A 181 1.93 21.71 5.96
CA VAL A 181 0.73 21.75 5.11
C VAL A 181 0.22 20.35 4.86
N LEU A 182 -1.07 20.14 5.15
CA LEU A 182 -1.82 18.94 4.80
C LEU A 182 -3.10 19.40 4.08
N ALA A 183 -3.14 19.25 2.76
CA ALA A 183 -4.26 19.66 1.93
C ALA A 183 -5.02 18.44 1.37
N ASP A 184 -6.29 18.29 1.75
CA ASP A 184 -7.19 17.21 1.34
C ASP A 184 -6.67 15.79 1.60
N LEU A 185 -5.96 15.57 2.70
CA LEU A 185 -5.40 14.25 3.05
C LEU A 185 -6.30 13.41 3.98
N LEU A 186 -7.33 14.02 4.58
CA LEU A 186 -8.06 13.39 5.69
C LEU A 186 -8.96 12.22 5.25
N PHE A 187 -9.18 12.03 3.96
CA PHE A 187 -9.96 10.91 3.43
C PHE A 187 -9.28 9.54 3.65
N ARG A 188 -7.97 9.52 3.94
CA ARG A 188 -7.19 8.32 4.28
C ARG A 188 -7.17 8.11 5.80
N HIS A 189 -8.29 7.66 6.36
CA HIS A 189 -8.48 7.50 7.82
C HIS A 189 -7.42 6.62 8.51
N SER A 190 -6.93 5.57 7.84
CA SER A 190 -5.87 4.68 8.36
C SER A 190 -4.56 5.44 8.64
N GLU A 191 -4.30 6.48 7.87
CA GLU A 191 -3.03 7.22 7.90
C GLU A 191 -3.05 8.41 8.87
N HIS A 192 -4.19 8.67 9.53
CA HIS A 192 -4.29 9.79 10.47
C HIS A 192 -3.20 9.74 11.55
N GLY A 193 -2.94 8.57 12.13
CA GLY A 193 -1.88 8.39 13.12
C GLY A 193 -0.49 8.63 12.57
N ALA A 194 -0.22 8.19 11.34
CA ALA A 194 1.05 8.38 10.66
C ALA A 194 1.30 9.87 10.35
N MET A 195 0.26 10.59 9.90
CA MET A 195 0.31 12.04 9.68
C MET A 195 0.52 12.81 11.00
N VAL A 196 -0.20 12.47 12.07
CA VAL A 196 -0.01 13.10 13.39
C VAL A 196 1.38 12.81 13.97
N LYS A 197 1.91 11.58 13.80
CA LYS A 197 3.30 11.25 14.13
C LYS A 197 4.28 12.14 13.38
N THR A 198 4.08 12.32 12.07
CA THR A 198 4.92 13.19 11.23
C THR A 198 4.89 14.63 11.73
N ILE A 199 3.70 15.18 12.04
CA ILE A 199 3.56 16.53 12.61
C ILE A 199 4.38 16.64 13.90
N ARG A 200 4.24 15.68 14.81
CA ARG A 200 5.00 15.66 16.07
C ARG A 200 6.51 15.60 15.88
N GLU A 201 6.99 14.83 14.92
CA GLU A 201 8.42 14.60 14.71
C GLU A 201 9.10 15.73 13.94
N THR A 202 8.33 16.50 13.15
CA THR A 202 8.90 17.50 12.24
C THR A 202 8.51 18.94 12.57
N LEU A 203 7.38 19.19 13.25
CA LEU A 203 6.96 20.53 13.65
C LEU A 203 7.84 21.04 14.79
N ARG A 204 8.37 22.26 14.64
CA ARG A 204 9.15 22.96 15.65
C ARG A 204 8.27 23.23 16.89
N LYS A 205 8.85 23.04 18.08
CA LYS A 205 8.18 23.25 19.36
C LYS A 205 8.22 24.72 19.78
N THR A 206 7.50 25.57 19.05
CA THR A 206 7.29 26.98 19.42
C THR A 206 5.82 27.36 19.19
N ARG A 207 5.40 28.46 19.81
CA ARG A 207 4.02 28.98 19.67
C ARG A 207 3.70 29.46 18.25
N ASP A 208 4.72 29.91 17.54
CA ASP A 208 4.57 30.41 16.17
C ASP A 208 4.52 29.29 15.12
N SER A 209 4.84 28.05 15.50
CA SER A 209 4.83 26.91 14.60
C SER A 209 3.45 26.25 14.52
N VAL A 210 3.04 25.89 13.30
CA VAL A 210 1.68 25.43 13.03
C VAL A 210 1.64 24.42 11.88
N ALA A 211 0.82 23.38 12.00
CA ALA A 211 0.39 22.57 10.87
C ALA A 211 -0.99 23.04 10.40
N TYR A 212 -1.08 23.51 9.15
CA TYR A 212 -2.33 23.87 8.50
C TYR A 212 -2.92 22.65 7.81
N VAL A 213 -4.14 22.28 8.21
CA VAL A 213 -4.86 21.12 7.72
C VAL A 213 -6.15 21.60 7.08
N PHE A 214 -6.20 21.57 5.75
CA PHE A 214 -7.36 22.00 4.97
C PHE A 214 -7.96 20.80 4.26
N PHE A 215 -9.28 20.62 4.33
CA PHE A 215 -9.93 19.49 3.68
C PHE A 215 -11.39 19.77 3.32
N THR A 216 -11.88 18.99 2.37
CA THR A 216 -13.29 18.84 2.02
C THR A 216 -13.71 17.40 2.31
N SER A 217 -14.85 17.19 2.95
CA SER A 217 -15.42 15.85 3.11
C SER A 217 -16.15 15.41 1.84
N TYR A 218 -15.39 14.98 0.83
CA TYR A 218 -15.93 14.50 -0.46
C TYR A 218 -16.88 13.31 -0.34
N ARG A 219 -16.79 12.56 0.76
CA ARG A 219 -17.74 11.50 1.14
C ARG A 219 -18.48 11.95 2.40
N PRO A 220 -19.61 12.68 2.28
CA PRO A 220 -20.27 13.29 3.43
C PRO A 220 -20.62 12.32 4.57
N TRP A 221 -20.95 11.07 4.25
CA TRP A 221 -21.21 10.02 5.25
C TRP A 221 -19.97 9.56 6.04
N LYS A 222 -18.76 9.94 5.61
CA LYS A 222 -17.50 9.71 6.32
C LYS A 222 -16.94 10.96 6.99
N LYS A 223 -17.65 12.08 6.99
CA LYS A 223 -17.20 13.34 7.60
C LYS A 223 -16.69 13.16 9.04
N ALA A 224 -17.42 12.41 9.86
CA ALA A 224 -17.01 12.13 11.23
C ALA A 224 -15.68 11.35 11.31
N LEU A 225 -15.40 10.48 10.33
CA LEU A 225 -14.12 9.77 10.23
C LEU A 225 -13.01 10.70 9.75
N ASP A 226 -13.29 11.63 8.84
CA ASP A 226 -12.30 12.66 8.42
C ASP A 226 -11.91 13.53 9.64
N GLU A 227 -12.91 13.97 10.42
CA GLU A 227 -12.72 14.84 11.58
C GLU A 227 -12.02 14.16 12.78
N ARG A 228 -12.04 12.81 12.84
CA ARG A 228 -11.33 12.04 13.88
C ARG A 228 -9.83 12.33 13.90
N PHE A 229 -9.26 12.80 12.79
CA PHE A 229 -7.88 13.28 12.72
C PHE A 229 -7.58 14.30 13.83
N PHE A 230 -8.50 15.23 14.08
CA PHE A 230 -8.31 16.30 15.06
C PHE A 230 -8.41 15.80 16.49
N ASP A 231 -9.24 14.79 16.74
CA ASP A 231 -9.29 14.15 18.06
C ASP A 231 -7.98 13.43 18.34
N LEU A 232 -7.43 12.72 17.35
CA LEU A 232 -6.13 12.08 17.46
C LEU A 232 -5.00 13.11 17.67
N ALA A 233 -5.03 14.25 16.98
CA ALA A 233 -4.08 15.34 17.22
C ALA A 233 -4.15 15.86 18.66
N ARG A 234 -5.36 16.03 19.23
CA ARG A 234 -5.55 16.42 20.64
C ARG A 234 -5.05 15.36 21.61
N GLU A 235 -5.36 14.10 21.37
CA GLU A 235 -4.84 12.95 22.15
C GLU A 235 -3.31 12.91 22.13
N GLN A 236 -2.71 13.35 21.02
CA GLN A 236 -1.27 13.47 20.85
C GLN A 236 -0.68 14.78 21.42
N GLY A 237 -1.47 15.58 22.14
CA GLY A 237 -1.02 16.75 22.90
C GLY A 237 -0.98 18.05 22.12
N PHE A 238 -1.67 18.15 20.98
CA PHE A 238 -1.80 19.39 20.22
C PHE A 238 -3.08 20.16 20.55
N GLU A 239 -3.02 21.47 20.41
CA GLU A 239 -4.19 22.35 20.31
C GLU A 239 -4.68 22.37 18.86
N VAL A 240 -5.99 22.27 18.66
CA VAL A 240 -6.62 22.30 17.32
C VAL A 240 -7.68 23.39 17.28
N GLU A 241 -7.52 24.32 16.34
CA GLU A 241 -8.39 25.47 16.12
C GLU A 241 -8.87 25.50 14.66
N GLN A 242 -10.17 25.72 14.41
CA GLN A 242 -10.64 26.00 13.05
C GLN A 242 -10.31 27.45 12.70
N VAL A 243 -9.53 27.66 11.64
CA VAL A 243 -9.05 28.99 11.22
C VAL A 243 -9.68 29.47 9.92
N SER A 244 -10.37 28.60 9.18
CA SER A 244 -11.02 28.98 7.93
C SER A 244 -12.18 28.06 7.57
N GLU A 245 -13.13 28.58 6.83
CA GLU A 245 -14.24 27.85 6.21
C GLU A 245 -14.67 28.61 4.95
N ARG A 246 -14.81 27.89 3.84
CA ARG A 246 -15.28 28.47 2.59
C ARG A 246 -16.20 27.50 1.87
N ARG A 247 -17.40 27.96 1.55
CA ARG A 247 -18.33 27.26 0.67
C ARG A 247 -18.05 27.66 -0.77
N LEU A 248 -17.87 26.67 -1.63
CA LEU A 248 -17.66 26.80 -3.07
C LEU A 248 -19.00 26.77 -3.82
N ASP A 249 -19.04 27.34 -5.02
CA ASP A 249 -20.25 27.36 -5.84
C ASP A 249 -20.67 25.96 -6.32
N LYS A 250 -19.67 25.12 -6.65
CA LYS A 250 -19.84 23.75 -7.16
C LYS A 250 -18.94 22.76 -6.43
N PRO A 251 -19.33 21.47 -6.32
CA PRO A 251 -18.44 20.46 -5.75
C PRO A 251 -17.27 20.20 -6.72
N LEU A 252 -16.23 19.52 -6.25
CA LEU A 252 -15.11 19.12 -7.10
C LEU A 252 -15.53 18.04 -8.12
N PHE A 253 -16.40 17.12 -7.70
CA PHE A 253 -16.89 16.00 -8.51
C PHE A 253 -18.38 16.16 -8.79
N ASP A 254 -18.75 16.05 -10.07
CA ASP A 254 -20.15 16.13 -10.49
C ASP A 254 -20.87 14.80 -10.20
N ASN A 255 -22.07 14.89 -9.64
CA ASN A 255 -22.95 13.75 -9.34
C ASN A 255 -22.44 12.76 -8.27
N ASP A 256 -21.46 13.14 -7.45
CA ASP A 256 -21.06 12.34 -6.29
C ASP A 256 -22.20 12.29 -5.25
N PRO A 257 -22.50 11.11 -4.69
CA PRO A 257 -23.61 10.97 -3.75
C PRO A 257 -23.34 11.72 -2.44
N GLY A 258 -24.40 12.06 -1.70
CA GLY A 258 -24.31 12.67 -0.38
C GLY A 258 -24.71 14.15 -0.36
N ASP A 259 -24.46 14.78 0.80
CA ASP A 259 -24.78 16.18 1.02
C ASP A 259 -23.82 17.11 0.24
N LEU A 260 -24.39 17.81 -0.76
CA LEU A 260 -23.66 18.75 -1.60
C LEU A 260 -23.09 19.93 -0.81
N ASP A 261 -23.73 20.35 0.28
CA ASP A 261 -23.21 21.45 1.09
C ASP A 261 -21.93 21.03 1.81
N VAL A 262 -21.82 19.76 2.21
CA VAL A 262 -20.59 19.19 2.77
C VAL A 262 -19.50 19.07 1.69
N GLN A 263 -19.84 18.58 0.50
CA GLN A 263 -18.89 18.44 -0.62
C GLN A 263 -18.39 19.78 -1.18
N LYS A 264 -19.13 20.87 -0.96
CA LYS A 264 -18.77 22.22 -1.38
C LYS A 264 -18.03 23.00 -0.29
N THR A 265 -17.95 22.49 0.93
CA THR A 265 -17.39 23.24 2.05
C THR A 265 -15.98 22.76 2.37
N VAL A 266 -15.01 23.63 2.13
CA VAL A 266 -13.62 23.44 2.50
C VAL A 266 -13.42 24.06 3.89
N ARG A 267 -12.81 23.31 4.81
CA ARG A 267 -12.51 23.78 6.17
C ARG A 267 -11.02 23.72 6.43
N GLY A 268 -10.50 24.75 7.09
CA GLY A 268 -9.10 24.90 7.44
C GLY A 268 -8.91 24.92 8.95
N PHE A 269 -7.94 24.15 9.42
CA PHE A 269 -7.59 24.02 10.83
C PHE A 269 -6.11 24.29 11.06
N ALA A 270 -5.79 24.86 12.21
CA ALA A 270 -4.44 25.00 12.72
C ALA A 270 -4.22 24.02 13.88
N VAL A 271 -3.17 23.21 13.76
CA VAL A 271 -2.70 22.28 14.79
C VAL A 271 -1.38 22.83 15.35
N ARG A 272 -1.33 23.08 16.67
CA ARG A 272 -0.20 23.75 17.33
C ARG A 272 0.19 23.08 18.64
N TRP A 273 1.44 23.27 19.04
CA TRP A 273 1.87 22.91 20.39
C TRP A 273 1.21 23.83 21.43
N PRO A 274 0.76 23.28 22.58
CA PRO A 274 0.25 24.09 23.67
C PRO A 274 1.35 24.97 24.28
N ALA A 275 0.95 26.01 25.01
CA ALA A 275 1.87 26.99 25.61
C ALA A 275 2.94 26.32 26.47
N GLU A 276 2.50 25.36 27.27
CA GLU A 276 3.27 24.66 28.27
C GLU A 276 4.32 23.76 27.62
N ALA A 277 4.01 23.17 26.47
CA ALA A 277 4.93 22.32 25.71
C ALA A 277 6.03 23.10 24.99
N CYS A 278 5.84 24.42 24.81
CA CYS A 278 6.83 25.31 24.19
C CYS A 278 7.84 25.89 25.19
N LEU A 279 7.63 25.69 26.50
CA LEU A 279 8.56 26.13 27.54
C LEU A 279 9.70 25.11 27.69
N SER A 280 10.95 25.58 27.67
CA SER A 280 12.11 24.73 27.94
C SER A 280 11.97 24.05 29.31
N PRO A 281 12.33 22.77 29.47
CA PRO A 281 12.29 22.13 30.79
C PRO A 281 13.21 22.90 31.74
N ARG A 282 12.64 23.44 32.84
CA ARG A 282 13.47 23.92 33.96
C ARG A 282 14.30 22.73 34.44
N PRO A 283 15.63 22.86 34.61
CA PRO A 283 16.41 21.82 35.24
C PRO A 283 15.85 21.58 36.65
N GLN A 284 15.31 20.37 36.88
CA GLN A 284 14.93 19.92 38.21
C GLN A 284 16.22 19.76 39.03
N PRO A 285 16.31 20.30 40.26
CA PRO A 285 17.48 20.09 41.10
C PRO A 285 17.64 18.59 41.41
N ILE A 286 18.85 18.08 41.18
CA ILE A 286 19.24 16.71 41.44
C ILE A 286 19.15 16.48 42.96
N SER A 287 18.16 15.73 43.43
CA SER A 287 18.03 15.33 44.82
C SER A 287 18.99 14.18 45.12
N SER A 288 20.01 14.45 45.93
CA SER A 288 21.10 13.55 46.34
C SER A 288 20.72 12.61 47.49
N ALA A 289 19.64 11.84 47.37
CA ALA A 289 19.27 10.83 48.37
C ALA A 289 19.44 9.40 47.82
N PRO A 290 20.20 8.51 48.48
CA PRO A 290 20.34 7.12 48.07
C PRO A 290 19.05 6.33 48.36
N PRO A 291 18.76 5.24 47.63
CA PRO A 291 17.56 4.44 47.85
C PRO A 291 17.70 3.61 49.14
N PRO A 292 16.63 3.47 49.95
CA PRO A 292 16.67 2.62 51.13
C PRO A 292 16.59 1.12 50.75
N ILE A 293 17.36 0.32 51.49
CA ILE A 293 17.47 -1.13 51.38
C ILE A 293 16.42 -1.80 52.29
N GLY A 294 15.51 -2.60 51.70
CA GLY A 294 14.71 -3.68 52.33
C GLY A 294 13.65 -3.29 53.38
N PRO A 295 12.69 -4.17 53.77
CA PRO A 295 12.85 -5.63 53.82
C PRO A 295 11.63 -6.50 53.36
N THR A 296 11.95 -7.78 53.10
CA THR A 296 11.16 -9.01 53.33
C THR A 296 9.68 -9.09 52.94
N TYR A 297 9.43 -10.00 51.99
CA TYR A 297 8.14 -10.62 51.69
C TYR A 297 7.41 -11.11 52.96
N THR A 298 6.23 -10.56 53.19
CA THR A 298 5.22 -11.16 54.06
C THR A 298 4.05 -11.62 53.20
N HIS A 299 3.66 -12.88 53.38
CA HIS A 299 2.49 -13.48 52.77
C HIS A 299 1.23 -12.64 53.02
N ILE A 300 0.56 -12.22 51.94
CA ILE A 300 -0.83 -11.76 52.00
C ILE A 300 -1.67 -12.76 51.19
N THR A 301 -2.36 -13.61 51.93
CA THR A 301 -3.49 -14.42 51.48
C THR A 301 -4.68 -13.51 51.16
N TYR A 302 -5.20 -13.56 49.94
CA TYR A 302 -6.51 -12.99 49.60
C TYR A 302 -7.61 -14.05 49.74
N PRO A 303 -8.75 -13.73 50.37
CA PRO A 303 -9.84 -14.67 50.59
C PRO A 303 -10.64 -14.92 49.31
N LEU A 304 -10.99 -16.19 49.10
CA LEU A 304 -12.06 -16.66 48.22
C LEU A 304 -13.35 -15.88 48.51
N HIS A 305 -13.92 -15.23 47.48
CA HIS A 305 -15.31 -14.80 47.48
C HIS A 305 -16.08 -15.48 46.34
N THR A 306 -16.79 -16.53 46.75
CA THR A 306 -18.17 -16.90 46.42
C THR A 306 -18.75 -16.49 45.06
N ARG A 307 -19.06 -17.54 44.28
CA ARG A 307 -20.00 -17.57 43.16
C ARG A 307 -21.42 -17.16 43.59
N HIS A 308 -22.15 -16.45 42.72
CA HIS A 308 -23.59 -16.59 42.36
C HIS A 308 -24.01 -15.41 41.43
N PRO A 309 -25.13 -15.48 40.69
CA PRO A 309 -25.30 -16.19 39.43
C PRO A 309 -25.61 -15.25 38.24
N THR A 310 -25.51 -15.83 37.04
CA THR A 310 -25.87 -15.29 35.73
C THR A 310 -27.25 -14.62 35.66
N TYR A 311 -27.29 -13.38 35.15
CA TYR A 311 -28.49 -12.76 34.59
C TYR A 311 -28.22 -12.40 33.12
N ILE A 312 -28.90 -13.12 32.22
CA ILE A 312 -28.89 -12.92 30.77
C ILE A 312 -30.17 -12.15 30.42
N PRO A 313 -30.10 -10.95 29.83
CA PRO A 313 -31.30 -10.29 29.34
C PRO A 313 -31.83 -10.97 28.06
N PRO A 314 -33.16 -11.13 27.91
CA PRO A 314 -33.73 -11.81 26.75
C PRO A 314 -33.61 -10.96 25.48
N TYR A 315 -33.03 -11.56 24.45
CA TYR A 315 -33.04 -11.04 23.08
C TYR A 315 -34.47 -10.82 22.57
N LEU A 316 -34.76 -9.59 22.17
CA LEU A 316 -35.87 -9.26 21.29
C LEU A 316 -35.62 -9.91 19.92
N LYS A 317 -36.42 -10.93 19.60
CA LYS A 317 -36.53 -11.49 18.25
C LYS A 317 -37.16 -10.44 17.33
N THR A 318 -36.38 -9.84 16.45
CA THR A 318 -36.90 -9.22 15.22
C THR A 318 -36.77 -10.22 14.06
N PRO A 319 -37.82 -10.38 13.22
CA PRO A 319 -37.82 -11.38 12.16
C PRO A 319 -36.91 -10.97 11.01
N ALA A 320 -36.12 -11.91 10.50
CA ALA A 320 -35.36 -11.76 9.27
C ALA A 320 -36.29 -11.47 8.07
N PRO A 321 -35.90 -10.59 7.13
CA PRO A 321 -36.67 -10.39 5.91
C PRO A 321 -36.57 -11.65 5.04
N LYS A 322 -37.73 -12.25 4.74
CA LYS A 322 -37.85 -13.34 3.78
C LYS A 322 -37.62 -12.80 2.37
N THR A 323 -36.40 -12.86 1.87
CA THR A 323 -36.16 -12.77 0.43
C THR A 323 -36.37 -14.15 -0.17
N LYS A 324 -37.36 -14.25 -1.08
CA LYS A 324 -37.63 -15.45 -1.87
C LYS A 324 -36.39 -15.76 -2.72
N ARG A 325 -35.64 -16.78 -2.33
CA ARG A 325 -34.63 -17.41 -3.18
C ARG A 325 -35.39 -18.07 -4.33
N ALA A 326 -35.24 -17.54 -5.55
CA ALA A 326 -35.69 -18.23 -6.75
C ALA A 326 -34.94 -19.56 -6.83
N ALA A 327 -35.69 -20.65 -6.83
CA ALA A 327 -35.17 -22.00 -7.00
C ALA A 327 -34.70 -22.17 -8.44
N MET A 328 -33.39 -22.34 -8.64
CA MET A 328 -32.80 -23.15 -9.72
C MET A 328 -31.31 -23.38 -9.43
N ALA A 329 -30.97 -24.58 -8.95
CA ALA A 329 -29.75 -25.32 -9.28
C ALA A 329 -29.87 -26.72 -8.65
N ALA A 330 -29.64 -27.75 -9.46
CA ALA A 330 -29.74 -29.15 -9.07
C ALA A 330 -28.70 -29.53 -8.00
N ASP A 331 -29.08 -30.51 -7.19
CA ASP A 331 -28.33 -31.13 -6.10
C ASP A 331 -27.08 -31.86 -6.65
N THR A 332 -25.96 -31.15 -6.78
CA THR A 332 -24.64 -31.79 -6.99
C THR A 332 -23.97 -31.93 -5.63
N PRO A 333 -23.51 -33.13 -5.22
CA PRO A 333 -22.82 -33.32 -3.95
C PRO A 333 -21.62 -32.37 -3.83
N THR A 334 -21.60 -31.55 -2.79
CA THR A 334 -20.51 -30.62 -2.51
C THR A 334 -19.20 -31.40 -2.32
N SER A 335 -18.16 -31.07 -3.08
CA SER A 335 -16.84 -31.73 -2.98
C SER A 335 -16.32 -31.68 -1.53
N PRO A 336 -15.66 -32.75 -1.04
CA PRO A 336 -15.04 -32.75 0.29
C PRO A 336 -14.02 -31.61 0.45
N TYR A 337 -13.35 -31.20 -0.63
CA TYR A 337 -12.40 -30.09 -0.61
C TYR A 337 -13.08 -28.74 -0.37
N LEU A 338 -14.20 -28.49 -1.05
CA LEU A 338 -14.98 -27.28 -0.85
C LEU A 338 -15.57 -27.24 0.57
N LYS A 339 -16.06 -28.37 1.07
CA LYS A 339 -16.55 -28.46 2.45
C LYS A 339 -15.47 -28.09 3.47
N GLN A 340 -14.23 -28.56 3.27
CA GLN A 340 -13.11 -28.24 4.15
C GLN A 340 -12.69 -26.76 4.02
N LEU A 341 -12.62 -26.23 2.80
CA LEU A 341 -12.34 -24.81 2.55
C LEU A 341 -13.40 -23.92 3.23
N ASP A 342 -14.68 -24.26 3.13
CA ASP A 342 -15.78 -23.52 3.77
C ASP A 342 -15.71 -23.61 5.30
N GLN A 343 -15.23 -24.72 5.85
CA GLN A 343 -15.13 -24.91 7.29
C GLN A 343 -13.92 -24.17 7.87
N ASP A 344 -12.73 -24.45 7.34
CA ASP A 344 -11.46 -24.05 7.95
C ASP A 344 -10.86 -22.80 7.30
N GLY A 345 -11.30 -22.47 6.08
CA GLY A 345 -10.78 -21.36 5.27
C GLY A 345 -9.56 -21.75 4.44
N PHE A 346 -9.12 -23.01 4.54
CA PHE A 346 -8.10 -23.61 3.68
C PHE A 346 -8.29 -25.12 3.55
N VAL A 347 -7.70 -25.72 2.52
CA VAL A 347 -7.66 -27.16 2.28
C VAL A 347 -6.32 -27.55 1.70
N VAL A 348 -5.71 -28.62 2.22
CA VAL A 348 -4.43 -29.16 1.75
C VAL A 348 -4.68 -30.42 0.95
N ILE A 349 -4.16 -30.47 -0.27
CA ILE A 349 -4.15 -31.64 -1.13
C ILE A 349 -2.73 -32.18 -1.17
N LYS A 350 -2.59 -33.45 -0.77
CA LYS A 350 -1.30 -34.12 -0.64
C LYS A 350 -0.79 -34.57 -2.00
N ALA A 351 0.50 -34.35 -2.27
CA ALA A 351 1.21 -34.85 -3.46
C ALA A 351 0.42 -34.66 -4.78
N ILE A 352 0.12 -33.41 -5.13
CA ILE A 352 -0.71 -33.06 -6.31
C ILE A 352 -0.07 -33.45 -7.65
N VAL A 353 1.25 -33.66 -7.66
CA VAL A 353 2.02 -34.16 -8.79
C VAL A 353 2.89 -35.34 -8.34
N ASP A 354 3.29 -36.16 -9.30
CA ASP A 354 4.27 -37.23 -9.05
C ASP A 354 5.68 -36.68 -8.78
N ARG A 355 6.57 -37.59 -8.35
CA ARG A 355 7.94 -37.26 -7.96
C ARG A 355 8.77 -36.69 -9.11
N ASP A 356 8.64 -37.25 -10.31
CA ASP A 356 9.44 -36.83 -11.46
C ASP A 356 9.04 -35.41 -11.87
N ARG A 357 7.74 -35.11 -11.86
CA ARG A 357 7.24 -33.77 -12.11
C ARG A 357 7.66 -32.77 -11.03
N LEU A 358 7.64 -33.18 -9.76
CA LEU A 358 8.15 -32.35 -8.66
C LEU A 358 9.63 -31.98 -8.86
N GLU A 359 10.48 -32.93 -9.25
CA GLU A 359 11.91 -32.68 -9.51
C GLU A 359 12.14 -31.77 -10.73
N GLN A 360 11.34 -31.92 -11.79
CA GLN A 360 11.37 -31.00 -12.93
C GLN A 360 11.03 -29.56 -12.51
N LEU A 361 9.97 -29.38 -11.71
CA LEU A 361 9.56 -28.07 -11.21
C LEU A 361 10.59 -27.47 -10.26
N ARG A 362 11.24 -28.28 -9.41
CA ARG A 362 12.37 -27.85 -8.57
C ARG A 362 13.53 -27.33 -9.43
N ALA A 363 13.92 -28.07 -10.46
CA ALA A 363 15.00 -27.67 -11.35
C ALA A 363 14.69 -26.35 -12.08
N ALA A 364 13.47 -26.18 -12.60
CA ALA A 364 13.04 -24.94 -13.24
C ALA A 364 12.99 -23.76 -12.23
N SER A 365 12.46 -24.00 -11.04
CA SER A 365 12.33 -22.99 -9.97
C SER A 365 13.68 -22.51 -9.46
N SER A 366 14.65 -23.42 -9.29
CA SER A 366 16.02 -23.07 -8.90
C SER A 366 16.69 -22.20 -9.96
N LYS A 367 16.52 -22.53 -11.25
CA LYS A 367 17.06 -21.72 -12.36
C LYS A 367 16.43 -20.33 -12.42
N ALA A 368 15.10 -20.25 -12.32
CA ALA A 368 14.38 -18.97 -12.31
C ALA A 368 14.78 -18.10 -11.11
N THR A 369 14.92 -18.70 -9.93
CA THR A 369 15.38 -18.01 -8.71
C THR A 369 16.80 -17.51 -8.84
N ALA A 370 17.72 -18.32 -9.38
CA ALA A 370 19.10 -17.91 -9.62
C ALA A 370 19.19 -16.76 -10.62
N LEU A 371 18.43 -16.82 -11.71
CA LEU A 371 18.34 -15.75 -12.71
C LEU A 371 17.83 -14.44 -12.09
N ALA A 372 16.77 -14.51 -11.29
CA ALA A 372 16.20 -13.37 -10.57
C ALA A 372 17.19 -12.75 -9.57
N ARG A 373 17.85 -13.59 -8.74
CA ARG A 373 18.89 -13.14 -7.80
C ARG A 373 20.08 -12.52 -8.50
N GLY A 374 20.45 -13.03 -9.67
CA GLY A 374 21.51 -12.48 -10.52
C GLY A 374 21.11 -11.20 -11.27
N GLY A 375 19.86 -10.73 -11.15
CA GLY A 375 19.36 -9.55 -11.85
C GLY A 375 18.99 -9.76 -13.32
N GLY A 376 19.05 -11.00 -13.82
CA GLY A 376 18.67 -11.36 -15.19
C GLY A 376 17.15 -11.52 -15.38
N TRP A 377 16.36 -11.40 -14.31
CA TRP A 377 14.90 -11.36 -14.36
C TRP A 377 14.38 -10.19 -13.52
N PRO A 378 13.75 -9.16 -14.11
CA PRO A 378 13.40 -7.94 -13.40
C PRO A 378 12.13 -8.05 -12.55
N HIS A 379 11.31 -9.07 -12.76
CA HIS A 379 10.01 -9.23 -12.11
C HIS A 379 10.14 -10.04 -10.82
N VAL A 380 10.39 -9.35 -9.71
CA VAL A 380 10.73 -9.94 -8.41
C VAL A 380 10.00 -9.25 -7.26
N ARG A 381 9.87 -9.91 -6.11
CA ARG A 381 9.38 -9.30 -4.86
C ARG A 381 10.55 -8.99 -3.93
N THR A 382 10.63 -7.76 -3.43
CA THR A 382 11.74 -7.26 -2.61
C THR A 382 11.53 -7.50 -1.12
N VAL A 383 12.56 -8.01 -0.42
CA VAL A 383 12.52 -8.22 1.04
C VAL A 383 12.27 -6.90 1.76
N GLY A 384 11.47 -6.94 2.83
CA GLY A 384 11.04 -5.74 3.55
C GLY A 384 9.83 -5.04 2.94
N LYS A 385 9.31 -5.52 1.80
CA LYS A 385 8.14 -4.95 1.13
C LYS A 385 7.09 -6.03 0.80
N GLN A 386 5.94 -5.97 1.48
CA GLN A 386 4.83 -6.91 1.30
C GLN A 386 4.06 -6.73 -0.01
N PHE A 387 3.94 -5.51 -0.52
CA PHE A 387 3.09 -5.15 -1.66
C PHE A 387 3.89 -4.41 -2.75
N PRO A 388 3.46 -4.44 -4.02
CA PRO A 388 4.12 -3.71 -5.11
C PRO A 388 4.07 -2.18 -4.88
N PRO A 389 4.85 -1.37 -5.64
CA PRO A 389 5.77 -1.79 -6.69
C PRO A 389 7.07 -2.38 -6.12
N TRP A 390 7.52 -3.50 -6.67
CA TRP A 390 8.83 -4.06 -6.38
C TRP A 390 9.75 -3.75 -7.54
N THR A 391 10.89 -3.12 -7.26
CA THR A 391 11.83 -2.70 -8.31
C THR A 391 13.06 -3.58 -8.30
N ALA A 392 13.62 -3.82 -9.49
CA ALA A 392 14.87 -4.57 -9.63
C ALA A 392 16.05 -3.87 -8.91
N SER A 393 16.01 -2.54 -8.72
CA SER A 393 17.00 -1.82 -7.90
C SER A 393 16.87 -2.18 -6.42
N ALA A 394 15.67 -2.09 -5.85
CA ALA A 394 15.43 -2.40 -4.44
C ALA A 394 15.69 -3.89 -4.14
N ALA A 395 15.38 -4.79 -5.08
CA ALA A 395 15.71 -6.20 -4.98
C ALA A 395 17.22 -6.47 -4.90
N ARG A 396 18.05 -5.71 -5.62
CA ARG A 396 19.52 -5.82 -5.54
C ARG A 396 20.06 -5.38 -4.19
N GLU A 397 19.43 -4.40 -3.55
CA GLU A 397 19.87 -3.87 -2.25
C GLU A 397 19.40 -4.73 -1.08
N HIS A 398 18.13 -5.15 -1.09
CA HIS A 398 17.50 -5.79 0.07
C HIS A 398 17.34 -7.30 -0.08
N GLY A 399 17.54 -7.84 -1.29
CA GLY A 399 17.27 -9.24 -1.61
C GLY A 399 15.82 -9.47 -2.06
N ILE A 400 15.51 -10.72 -2.41
CA ILE A 400 14.19 -11.11 -2.93
C ILE A 400 13.51 -12.14 -2.04
N TRP A 401 12.18 -12.12 -2.01
CA TRP A 401 11.35 -13.17 -1.41
C TRP A 401 10.34 -13.76 -2.40
N GLY A 402 10.37 -13.32 -3.66
CA GLY A 402 9.55 -13.91 -4.71
C GLY A 402 10.04 -13.59 -6.12
N VAL A 403 9.61 -14.43 -7.07
CA VAL A 403 9.81 -14.31 -8.51
C VAL A 403 8.44 -14.25 -9.17
N GLN A 404 8.24 -13.34 -10.11
CA GLN A 404 6.94 -13.10 -10.73
C GLN A 404 6.91 -13.49 -12.20
N HIS A 405 5.69 -13.65 -12.73
CA HIS A 405 5.39 -13.95 -14.14
C HIS A 405 6.05 -15.25 -14.63
N LEU A 406 5.81 -16.35 -13.91
CA LEU A 406 6.43 -17.63 -14.24
C LEU A 406 6.03 -18.19 -15.61
N MET A 407 4.89 -17.78 -16.15
CA MET A 407 4.42 -18.20 -17.48
C MET A 407 4.88 -17.27 -18.61
N ASN A 408 5.66 -16.23 -18.30
CA ASN A 408 6.15 -15.31 -19.31
C ASN A 408 7.13 -16.04 -20.25
N PRO A 409 6.91 -16.02 -21.58
CA PRO A 409 7.78 -16.68 -22.55
C PRO A 409 9.26 -16.27 -22.48
N ALA A 410 9.53 -15.04 -22.02
CA ALA A 410 10.89 -14.54 -21.84
C ALA A 410 11.63 -15.19 -20.65
N LEU A 411 10.91 -15.85 -19.73
CA LEU A 411 11.54 -16.59 -18.62
C LEU A 411 12.00 -17.96 -19.14
N PRO A 412 13.31 -18.28 -19.07
CA PRO A 412 13.80 -19.60 -19.47
C PRO A 412 13.20 -20.71 -18.59
N GLY A 413 12.60 -21.72 -19.22
CA GLY A 413 11.95 -22.85 -18.51
C GLY A 413 10.50 -22.60 -18.09
N HIS A 414 9.87 -21.52 -18.58
CA HIS A 414 8.45 -21.21 -18.30
C HIS A 414 7.48 -22.34 -18.65
N GLN A 415 7.83 -23.20 -19.62
CA GLN A 415 6.95 -24.26 -20.12
C GLN A 415 6.43 -25.18 -19.02
N GLY A 416 7.29 -25.56 -18.07
CA GLY A 416 6.90 -26.42 -16.94
C GLY A 416 5.91 -25.74 -16.00
N PHE A 417 6.02 -24.42 -15.82
CA PHE A 417 5.06 -23.64 -15.03
C PHE A 417 3.73 -23.49 -15.77
N THR A 418 3.76 -23.20 -17.07
CA THR A 418 2.55 -23.11 -17.91
C THR A 418 1.79 -24.44 -17.93
N GLU A 419 2.47 -25.55 -18.16
CA GLU A 419 1.89 -26.90 -18.11
C GLU A 419 1.23 -27.21 -16.76
N LEU A 420 1.89 -26.86 -15.65
CA LEU A 420 1.34 -27.08 -14.32
C LEU A 420 0.08 -26.24 -14.07
N TYR A 421 0.12 -24.95 -14.42
CA TYR A 421 -0.98 -24.01 -14.18
C TYR A 421 -2.27 -24.44 -14.89
N PHE A 422 -2.17 -24.96 -16.12
CA PHE A 422 -3.32 -25.42 -16.90
C PHE A 422 -3.66 -26.91 -16.72
N SER A 423 -2.90 -27.63 -15.92
CA SER A 423 -3.08 -29.07 -15.70
C SER A 423 -4.42 -29.41 -15.04
N GLU A 424 -4.96 -30.60 -15.36
CA GLU A 424 -6.15 -31.11 -14.67
C GLU A 424 -5.92 -31.34 -13.16
N ALA A 425 -4.68 -31.60 -12.75
CA ALA A 425 -4.34 -31.77 -11.34
C ALA A 425 -4.66 -30.50 -10.52
N VAL A 426 -4.34 -29.32 -11.05
CA VAL A 426 -4.64 -28.04 -10.38
C VAL A 426 -6.07 -27.59 -10.70
N LEU A 427 -6.44 -27.51 -11.98
CA LEU A 427 -7.72 -26.94 -12.39
C LEU A 427 -8.91 -27.84 -12.06
N GLY A 428 -8.72 -29.15 -11.91
CA GLY A 428 -9.74 -30.07 -11.41
C GLY A 428 -10.14 -29.77 -9.96
N ILE A 429 -9.21 -29.31 -9.13
CA ILE A 429 -9.51 -28.84 -7.77
C ILE A 429 -10.18 -27.47 -7.84
N VAL A 430 -9.65 -26.53 -8.62
CA VAL A 430 -10.23 -25.18 -8.80
C VAL A 430 -11.70 -25.26 -9.21
N LYS A 431 -12.05 -26.10 -10.19
CA LYS A 431 -13.43 -26.32 -10.64
C LYS A 431 -14.34 -26.83 -9.53
N GLN A 432 -13.84 -27.70 -8.66
CA GLN A 432 -14.60 -28.19 -7.50
C GLN A 432 -14.83 -27.08 -6.46
N LEU A 433 -13.82 -26.24 -6.22
CA LEU A 433 -13.90 -25.14 -5.25
C LEU A 433 -14.81 -24.00 -5.75
N LEU A 434 -14.72 -23.65 -7.03
CA LEU A 434 -15.52 -22.59 -7.66
C LEU A 434 -16.87 -23.09 -8.20
N GLN A 435 -17.10 -24.41 -8.17
CA GLN A 435 -18.31 -25.06 -8.66
C GLN A 435 -18.64 -24.68 -10.11
N CYS A 436 -17.65 -24.79 -11.00
CA CYS A 436 -17.74 -24.33 -12.39
C CYS A 436 -17.08 -25.29 -13.40
N GLY A 437 -17.38 -25.10 -14.69
CA GLY A 437 -16.69 -25.77 -15.80
C GLY A 437 -15.49 -24.96 -16.32
N ASP A 438 -14.77 -25.54 -17.29
CA ASP A 438 -13.61 -24.91 -17.93
C ASP A 438 -14.00 -23.58 -18.62
N GLU A 439 -15.23 -23.51 -19.16
CA GLU A 439 -15.80 -22.34 -19.84
C GLU A 439 -16.02 -21.12 -18.94
N HIS A 440 -15.81 -21.25 -17.63
CA HIS A 440 -15.94 -20.17 -16.67
C HIS A 440 -14.61 -19.76 -16.04
N LEU A 441 -13.52 -20.48 -16.33
CA LEU A 441 -12.22 -20.20 -15.75
C LEU A 441 -11.53 -19.04 -16.47
N ILE A 442 -10.88 -18.19 -15.69
CA ILE A 442 -10.03 -17.10 -16.17
C ILE A 442 -8.62 -17.32 -15.64
N MET A 443 -7.61 -17.17 -16.50
CA MET A 443 -6.23 -17.20 -16.05
C MET A 443 -5.89 -15.91 -15.27
N GLU A 444 -5.22 -16.03 -14.13
CA GLU A 444 -4.77 -14.90 -13.33
C GLU A 444 -3.25 -14.95 -13.10
N LEU A 445 -2.80 -14.63 -11.88
CA LEU A 445 -1.39 -14.56 -11.53
C LEU A 445 -0.80 -15.95 -11.30
N PHE A 446 0.46 -16.13 -11.74
CA PHE A 446 1.28 -17.28 -11.33
C PHE A 446 2.72 -16.86 -11.06
N ASN A 447 3.09 -16.95 -9.79
CA ASN A 447 4.34 -16.46 -9.22
C ASN A 447 4.99 -17.55 -8.35
N MET A 448 6.16 -17.25 -7.80
CA MET A 448 6.85 -18.11 -6.84
C MET A 448 7.32 -17.30 -5.65
N LEU A 449 7.14 -17.84 -4.46
CA LEU A 449 7.72 -17.31 -3.23
C LEU A 449 8.98 -18.11 -2.92
N VAL A 450 10.09 -17.43 -2.64
CA VAL A 450 11.42 -18.06 -2.47
C VAL A 450 11.99 -17.79 -1.08
N ARG A 451 13.03 -18.53 -0.70
CA ARG A 451 13.82 -18.24 0.51
C ARG A 451 14.31 -16.78 0.46
N PRO A 452 14.03 -15.96 1.49
CA PRO A 452 14.51 -14.59 1.52
C PRO A 452 16.00 -14.52 1.88
N ASP A 453 16.65 -13.43 1.52
CA ASP A 453 18.06 -13.18 1.89
C ASP A 453 18.23 -12.84 3.38
N LYS A 454 17.16 -12.40 4.05
CA LYS A 454 17.07 -12.12 5.49
C LYS A 454 15.70 -12.55 6.00
N ASP A 455 15.58 -12.88 7.28
CA ASP A 455 14.28 -13.21 7.88
C ASP A 455 13.28 -12.10 7.59
N PHE A 456 12.07 -12.50 7.17
CA PHE A 456 11.07 -11.59 6.68
C PHE A 456 9.68 -12.11 7.04
N GLU A 457 8.80 -11.25 7.51
CA GLU A 457 7.42 -11.59 7.77
C GLU A 457 6.48 -10.54 7.19
N LEU A 458 5.29 -11.00 6.81
CA LEU A 458 4.19 -10.16 6.40
C LEU A 458 3.34 -9.81 7.62
N ARG A 459 2.67 -8.67 7.57
CA ARG A 459 1.69 -8.33 8.61
C ARG A 459 0.46 -9.22 8.50
N TRP A 460 -0.31 -9.36 9.58
CA TRP A 460 -1.63 -9.98 9.52
C TRP A 460 -2.54 -9.23 8.54
N HIS A 461 -3.13 -9.94 7.60
CA HIS A 461 -3.98 -9.35 6.58
C HIS A 461 -5.07 -10.30 6.10
N ARG A 462 -6.01 -9.73 5.37
CA ARG A 462 -6.88 -10.39 4.41
C ARG A 462 -6.48 -9.81 3.03
N ASP A 463 -6.89 -10.41 1.93
CA ASP A 463 -6.47 -9.94 0.60
C ASP A 463 -7.42 -8.93 -0.07
N ASP A 464 -8.68 -8.84 0.34
CA ASP A 464 -9.66 -7.87 -0.21
C ASP A 464 -10.35 -7.01 0.88
N ILE A 465 -9.94 -7.14 2.13
CA ILE A 465 -10.57 -6.54 3.30
C ILE A 465 -9.52 -5.85 4.18
N PRO A 466 -9.45 -4.51 4.14
CA PRO A 466 -8.44 -3.75 4.87
C PRO A 466 -8.54 -3.99 6.39
N ALA A 467 -7.42 -3.79 7.09
CA ALA A 467 -7.35 -4.00 8.54
C ALA A 467 -8.35 -3.11 9.32
N GLU A 468 -8.64 -1.94 8.76
CA GLU A 468 -9.51 -0.90 9.33
C GLU A 468 -10.99 -1.13 9.04
N ALA A 469 -11.35 -2.12 8.20
CA ALA A 469 -12.74 -2.43 7.87
C ALA A 469 -13.55 -2.68 9.14
N MET A 470 -14.70 -2.01 9.26
CA MET A 470 -15.59 -2.19 10.41
C MET A 470 -16.19 -3.60 10.41
N PRO A 471 -16.56 -4.19 11.56
CA PRO A 471 -17.10 -5.55 11.62
C PRO A 471 -18.25 -5.81 10.65
N GLN A 472 -19.15 -4.83 10.46
CA GLN A 472 -20.26 -4.95 9.52
C GLN A 472 -19.80 -5.00 8.06
N GLU A 473 -18.79 -4.19 7.70
CA GLU A 473 -18.20 -4.19 6.35
C GLU A 473 -17.46 -5.51 6.09
N GLU A 474 -16.73 -6.02 7.08
CA GLU A 474 -16.08 -7.34 6.97
C GLU A 474 -17.11 -8.42 6.70
N ILE A 475 -18.18 -8.50 7.51
CA ILE A 475 -19.22 -9.52 7.33
C ILE A 475 -19.89 -9.39 5.95
N GLU A 476 -20.17 -8.16 5.51
CA GLU A 476 -20.77 -7.93 4.19
C GLU A 476 -19.85 -8.42 3.07
N ARG A 477 -18.55 -8.11 3.12
CA ARG A 477 -17.57 -8.53 2.12
C ARG A 477 -17.31 -10.04 2.16
N LEU A 478 -17.15 -10.61 3.34
CA LEU A 478 -16.96 -12.05 3.56
C LEU A 478 -18.20 -12.86 3.14
N GLY A 479 -19.39 -12.26 3.15
CA GLY A 479 -20.63 -12.88 2.70
C GLY A 479 -20.79 -12.93 1.17
N LYS A 480 -19.89 -12.31 0.40
CA LYS A 480 -19.93 -12.35 -1.07
C LYS A 480 -19.41 -13.69 -1.59
N PRO A 481 -19.91 -14.19 -2.74
CA PRO A 481 -19.37 -15.40 -3.36
C PRO A 481 -17.88 -15.25 -3.69
N ALA A 482 -17.11 -16.33 -3.49
CA ALA A 482 -15.75 -16.41 -3.95
C ALA A 482 -15.72 -16.60 -5.47
N TYR A 483 -15.02 -15.72 -6.18
CA TYR A 483 -14.88 -15.77 -7.64
C TYR A 483 -13.47 -16.10 -8.10
N HIS A 484 -12.65 -16.65 -7.21
CA HIS A 484 -11.28 -17.06 -7.52
C HIS A 484 -10.80 -18.10 -6.51
N ALA A 485 -9.81 -18.90 -6.92
CA ALA A 485 -9.15 -19.88 -6.09
C ALA A 485 -7.66 -19.58 -6.06
N GLN A 486 -7.17 -19.20 -4.88
CA GLN A 486 -5.75 -18.93 -4.61
C GLN A 486 -5.10 -20.15 -3.96
N TYR A 487 -3.84 -20.41 -4.32
CA TYR A 487 -3.10 -21.55 -3.80
C TYR A 487 -1.61 -21.30 -3.62
N ASN A 488 -1.02 -22.08 -2.72
CA ASN A 488 0.42 -22.23 -2.52
C ASN A 488 0.78 -23.70 -2.72
N PHE A 489 1.62 -24.00 -3.70
CA PHE A 489 2.12 -25.33 -4.00
C PHE A 489 3.59 -25.46 -3.64
N ALA A 490 3.88 -26.28 -2.63
CA ALA A 490 5.18 -26.38 -2.00
C ALA A 490 6.11 -27.33 -2.78
N LEU A 491 7.20 -26.80 -3.33
CA LEU A 491 8.24 -27.62 -3.98
C LEU A 491 9.29 -28.11 -2.98
N TRP A 492 9.45 -27.41 -1.87
CA TRP A 492 10.20 -27.82 -0.68
C TRP A 492 9.25 -27.85 0.52
N GLU A 493 9.70 -28.33 1.67
CA GLU A 493 8.94 -28.23 2.90
C GLU A 493 8.65 -26.75 3.22
N ASP A 494 7.37 -26.41 3.41
CA ASP A 494 6.93 -25.04 3.66
C ASP A 494 6.03 -24.98 4.90
N ASP A 495 6.42 -24.11 5.83
CA ASP A 495 5.71 -23.76 7.05
C ASP A 495 5.57 -22.23 7.19
N SER A 496 5.60 -21.52 6.06
CA SER A 496 5.58 -20.06 6.03
C SER A 496 4.18 -19.47 6.12
N LEU A 497 3.14 -20.21 5.74
CA LEU A 497 1.75 -19.72 5.81
C LEU A 497 1.18 -19.93 7.21
N VAL A 498 0.85 -18.83 7.89
CA VAL A 498 0.16 -18.83 9.19
C VAL A 498 -1.24 -18.27 9.01
N VAL A 499 -2.25 -18.97 9.52
CA VAL A 499 -3.67 -18.62 9.37
C VAL A 499 -4.41 -18.63 10.70
N VAL A 500 -5.54 -17.94 10.78
CA VAL A 500 -6.54 -18.16 11.83
C VAL A 500 -7.74 -18.88 11.22
N PRO A 501 -7.90 -20.20 11.43
CA PRO A 501 -8.98 -20.97 10.82
C PRO A 501 -10.37 -20.44 11.14
N GLY A 502 -11.29 -20.49 10.16
CA GLY A 502 -12.66 -20.00 10.31
C GLY A 502 -12.82 -18.47 10.31
N SER A 503 -11.73 -17.70 10.30
CA SER A 503 -11.78 -16.23 10.29
C SER A 503 -12.36 -15.66 8.98
N HIS A 504 -12.37 -16.40 7.89
CA HIS A 504 -13.01 -16.03 6.62
C HIS A 504 -14.55 -15.96 6.69
N ARG A 505 -15.15 -16.35 7.82
CA ARG A 505 -16.63 -16.39 8.00
C ARG A 505 -17.14 -15.44 9.08
N ARG A 506 -16.25 -14.64 9.65
CA ARG A 506 -16.56 -13.69 10.72
C ARG A 506 -15.68 -12.45 10.58
N ALA A 507 -16.16 -11.34 11.13
CA ALA A 507 -15.30 -10.19 11.35
C ALA A 507 -14.09 -10.56 12.24
N ARG A 508 -13.02 -9.76 12.15
CA ARG A 508 -11.94 -9.78 13.15
C ARG A 508 -12.53 -9.52 14.54
N THR A 509 -12.06 -10.29 15.52
CA THR A 509 -12.34 -10.06 16.95
C THR A 509 -11.64 -8.78 17.42
N ASP A 510 -12.05 -8.24 18.57
CA ASP A 510 -11.39 -7.07 19.16
C ASP A 510 -9.90 -7.32 19.44
N LEU A 511 -9.54 -8.55 19.81
CA LEU A 511 -8.14 -8.91 20.02
C LEU A 511 -7.36 -8.89 18.71
N GLU A 512 -7.88 -9.54 17.66
CA GLU A 512 -7.23 -9.55 16.33
C GLU A 512 -7.13 -8.15 15.73
N ARG A 513 -8.09 -7.26 16.01
CA ARG A 513 -8.10 -5.89 15.51
C ARG A 513 -7.10 -5.00 16.22
N ASN A 514 -6.94 -5.18 17.53
CA ASN A 514 -6.04 -4.37 18.35
C ASN A 514 -4.62 -4.97 18.46
N ALA A 515 -4.37 -6.13 17.85
CA ALA A 515 -3.07 -6.76 17.82
C ALA A 515 -2.06 -5.91 17.04
N ASP A 516 -0.78 -5.99 17.44
CA ASP A 516 0.30 -5.44 16.63
C ASP A 516 0.25 -6.04 15.20
N PRO A 517 0.54 -5.26 14.14
CA PRO A 517 0.52 -5.77 12.76
C PRO A 517 1.35 -7.04 12.56
N PHE A 518 2.43 -7.21 13.33
CA PHE A 518 3.34 -8.36 13.31
C PHE A 518 3.22 -9.23 14.56
N GLU A 519 2.12 -9.12 15.32
CA GLU A 519 1.87 -9.92 16.50
C GLU A 519 2.17 -11.40 16.22
N ARG A 520 3.03 -12.00 17.05
CA ARG A 520 3.58 -13.34 16.79
C ARG A 520 2.55 -14.42 17.06
N THR A 521 1.58 -14.14 17.91
CA THR A 521 0.59 -15.12 18.34
C THR A 521 -0.79 -14.50 18.44
N LEU A 522 -1.70 -14.93 17.57
CA LEU A 522 -3.13 -14.73 17.69
C LEU A 522 -3.82 -15.98 18.24
N PRO A 523 -4.91 -15.84 19.02
CA PRO A 523 -5.71 -16.96 19.49
C PRO A 523 -6.19 -17.84 18.34
N GLY A 524 -5.95 -19.14 18.45
CA GLY A 524 -6.38 -20.11 17.45
C GLY A 524 -5.60 -20.07 16.13
N GLN A 525 -4.48 -19.33 16.05
CA GLN A 525 -3.63 -19.39 14.87
C GLN A 525 -3.06 -20.79 14.63
N LEU A 526 -2.79 -21.11 13.38
CA LEU A 526 -2.23 -22.38 12.93
C LEU A 526 -1.17 -22.11 11.86
N VAL A 527 -0.05 -22.82 11.96
CA VAL A 527 0.97 -22.87 10.90
C VAL A 527 0.61 -24.00 9.94
N VAL A 528 0.38 -23.67 8.67
CA VAL A 528 0.06 -24.66 7.63
C VAL A 528 1.36 -25.31 7.19
N LYS A 529 1.53 -26.59 7.54
CA LYS A 529 2.71 -27.38 7.15
C LYS A 529 2.46 -28.14 5.86
N LEU A 530 3.33 -27.93 4.88
CA LEU A 530 3.28 -28.55 3.57
C LEU A 530 4.55 -29.37 3.35
N GLU A 531 4.36 -30.63 2.97
CA GLU A 531 5.44 -31.46 2.46
C GLU A 531 5.70 -31.14 0.98
N PRO A 532 6.89 -31.45 0.44
CA PRO A 532 7.12 -31.33 -0.99
C PRO A 532 6.09 -32.09 -1.81
N GLY A 533 5.43 -31.41 -2.75
CA GLY A 533 4.33 -31.99 -3.52
C GLY A 533 2.94 -31.57 -3.02
N ASP A 534 2.82 -31.01 -1.82
CA ASP A 534 1.54 -30.59 -1.26
C ASP A 534 1.13 -29.20 -1.78
N ILE A 535 -0.16 -29.04 -2.05
CA ILE A 535 -0.77 -27.77 -2.44
C ILE A 535 -1.85 -27.39 -1.42
N VAL A 536 -1.83 -26.16 -0.93
CA VAL A 536 -2.91 -25.59 -0.14
C VAL A 536 -3.69 -24.59 -0.96
N PHE A 537 -5.00 -24.77 -1.01
CA PHE A 537 -5.94 -23.73 -1.43
C PHE A 537 -6.48 -23.04 -0.19
N TYR A 538 -6.56 -21.72 -0.21
CA TYR A 538 -7.08 -20.96 0.93
C TYR A 538 -7.94 -19.81 0.45
N ASN A 539 -8.93 -19.48 1.26
CA ASN A 539 -9.74 -18.30 1.05
C ASN A 539 -8.81 -17.10 1.24
N ASN A 540 -8.70 -16.25 0.23
CA ASN A 540 -7.83 -15.07 0.24
C ASN A 540 -8.18 -14.09 1.38
N ASN A 541 -9.41 -14.16 1.90
CA ASN A 541 -9.88 -13.39 3.04
C ASN A 541 -9.83 -14.17 4.36
N ILE A 542 -9.21 -15.35 4.46
CA ILE A 542 -8.81 -15.88 5.77
C ILE A 542 -7.79 -14.91 6.39
N LEU A 543 -7.86 -14.64 7.70
CA LEU A 543 -6.86 -13.83 8.37
C LEU A 543 -5.55 -14.62 8.39
N HIS A 544 -4.53 -14.09 7.73
CA HIS A 544 -3.27 -14.82 7.52
C HIS A 544 -2.05 -13.90 7.45
N ARG A 545 -0.87 -14.52 7.54
CA ARG A 545 0.42 -13.89 7.32
C ARG A 545 1.44 -14.89 6.77
N GLY A 546 2.48 -14.37 6.12
CA GLY A 546 3.65 -15.14 5.70
C GLY A 546 4.83 -14.91 6.63
N VAL A 547 5.47 -15.96 7.13
CA VAL A 547 6.68 -15.90 7.97
C VAL A 547 7.78 -16.68 7.28
N TYR A 548 8.86 -15.99 6.91
CA TYR A 548 9.90 -16.54 6.06
C TYR A 548 11.25 -16.51 6.79
N SER A 549 11.92 -17.66 6.78
CA SER A 549 13.26 -17.81 7.34
C SER A 549 14.32 -17.77 6.25
N ALA A 550 15.38 -17.01 6.46
CA ALA A 550 16.53 -16.97 5.56
C ALA A 550 17.39 -18.24 5.62
N THR A 551 17.20 -19.11 6.61
CA THR A 551 17.98 -20.33 6.81
C THR A 551 17.32 -21.59 6.26
N LYS A 552 16.04 -21.53 5.87
CA LYS A 552 15.29 -22.66 5.32
C LYS A 552 15.07 -22.47 3.83
N GLU A 553 15.57 -23.40 3.02
CA GLU A 553 15.29 -23.37 1.59
C GLU A 553 13.80 -23.58 1.34
N ARG A 554 13.20 -22.67 0.57
CA ARG A 554 11.81 -22.77 0.16
C ARG A 554 11.65 -22.23 -1.25
N MET A 555 10.82 -22.93 -2.01
CA MET A 555 10.20 -22.37 -3.20
C MET A 555 8.78 -22.91 -3.27
N THR A 556 7.83 -21.99 -3.31
CA THR A 556 6.41 -22.31 -3.27
C THR A 556 5.73 -21.55 -4.41
N LEU A 557 5.17 -22.31 -5.35
CA LEU A 557 4.46 -21.78 -6.49
C LEU A 557 3.13 -21.20 -6.00
N HIS A 558 2.93 -19.92 -6.20
CA HIS A 558 1.79 -19.16 -5.72
C HIS A 558 0.95 -18.72 -6.92
N GLY A 559 -0.25 -19.29 -7.02
CA GLY A 559 -1.14 -19.05 -8.15
C GLY A 559 -2.54 -18.65 -7.71
N SER A 560 -3.26 -18.04 -8.65
CA SER A 560 -4.68 -17.79 -8.53
C SER A 560 -5.36 -18.07 -9.86
N VAL A 561 -6.59 -18.55 -9.82
CA VAL A 561 -7.46 -18.76 -10.99
C VAL A 561 -8.79 -18.10 -10.73
N GLY A 562 -9.28 -17.33 -11.70
CA GLY A 562 -10.50 -16.55 -11.60
C GLY A 562 -11.72 -17.27 -12.18
N HIS A 563 -12.91 -16.72 -11.88
CA HIS A 563 -14.19 -17.13 -12.44
C HIS A 563 -14.79 -15.98 -13.26
N SER A 564 -15.46 -16.27 -14.37
CA SER A 564 -16.06 -15.27 -15.29
C SER A 564 -17.11 -14.36 -14.67
N LYS A 565 -17.83 -14.84 -13.66
CA LYS A 565 -18.73 -14.05 -12.79
C LYS A 565 -18.01 -13.12 -11.79
N GLY A 566 -16.68 -13.18 -11.71
CA GLY A 566 -15.88 -12.29 -10.88
C GLY A 566 -15.95 -10.84 -11.32
N SER A 567 -15.57 -9.92 -10.43
CA SER A 567 -15.59 -8.49 -10.75
C SER A 567 -14.59 -8.16 -11.87
N SER A 568 -15.03 -7.36 -12.84
CA SER A 568 -14.18 -6.72 -13.85
C SER A 568 -12.96 -5.97 -13.28
N LEU A 569 -13.05 -5.50 -12.02
CA LEU A 569 -11.95 -4.88 -11.29
C LEU A 569 -10.76 -5.85 -11.09
N ARG A 570 -11.03 -7.14 -10.84
CA ARG A 570 -9.99 -8.15 -10.57
C ARG A 570 -9.28 -8.58 -11.84
N ALA A 571 -10.04 -8.85 -12.92
CA ALA A 571 -9.46 -9.16 -14.22
C ALA A 571 -8.56 -8.02 -14.74
N ARG A 572 -8.90 -6.76 -14.44
CA ARG A 572 -8.04 -5.61 -14.70
C ARG A 572 -6.78 -5.57 -13.84
N ASN A 573 -6.87 -5.80 -12.53
CA ASN A 573 -5.69 -5.87 -11.66
C ASN A 573 -4.70 -6.94 -12.15
N VAL A 574 -5.20 -8.10 -12.58
CA VAL A 574 -4.39 -9.18 -13.19
C VAL A 574 -3.68 -8.70 -14.46
N LEU A 575 -4.39 -8.05 -15.38
CA LEU A 575 -3.81 -7.53 -16.62
C LEU A 575 -2.80 -6.40 -16.38
N GLN A 576 -3.05 -5.54 -15.39
CA GLN A 576 -2.23 -4.39 -15.03
C GLN A 576 -0.96 -4.74 -14.26
N HIS A 577 -0.95 -5.85 -13.52
CA HIS A 577 0.27 -6.37 -12.91
C HIS A 577 1.31 -6.90 -13.92
N GLY A 578 1.20 -6.55 -15.20
CA GLY A 578 2.19 -6.88 -16.24
C GLY A 578 1.89 -8.17 -16.99
N VAL A 579 0.77 -8.87 -16.73
CA VAL A 579 0.35 -10.04 -17.51
C VAL A 579 -0.05 -9.63 -18.93
N GLY A 580 -0.69 -8.46 -19.10
CA GLY A 580 -1.14 -7.97 -20.40
C GLY A 580 -0.02 -7.80 -21.44
N SER A 581 1.22 -7.50 -21.03
CA SER A 581 2.35 -7.23 -21.96
C SER A 581 2.96 -8.48 -22.60
N TRP A 582 2.63 -9.68 -22.08
CA TRP A 582 3.17 -10.96 -22.57
C TRP A 582 2.13 -12.07 -22.73
N VAL A 583 0.90 -11.91 -22.24
CA VAL A 583 -0.14 -12.96 -22.32
C VAL A 583 -0.47 -13.36 -23.75
N GLU A 584 -0.51 -12.40 -24.69
CA GLU A 584 -0.74 -12.67 -26.11
C GLU A 584 0.44 -13.44 -26.74
N LYS A 585 1.65 -13.28 -26.19
CA LYS A 585 2.88 -13.95 -26.63
C LYS A 585 2.99 -15.36 -26.08
N CYS A 586 2.11 -15.79 -25.16
CA CYS A 586 2.12 -17.15 -24.65
C CYS A 586 1.84 -18.14 -25.78
N ASP A 587 2.78 -19.04 -26.00
CA ASP A 587 2.57 -20.23 -26.79
C ASP A 587 2.09 -21.36 -25.88
N PHE A 588 0.98 -21.99 -26.27
CA PHE A 588 0.39 -23.14 -25.59
C PHE A 588 0.51 -24.42 -26.43
N GLY A 589 1.28 -24.39 -27.53
CA GLY A 589 1.49 -25.53 -28.42
C GLY A 589 2.12 -26.75 -27.75
N GLN A 590 2.85 -26.56 -26.65
CA GLN A 590 3.41 -27.62 -25.81
C GLN A 590 2.39 -28.36 -24.95
N LEU A 591 1.20 -27.78 -24.73
CA LEU A 591 0.15 -28.40 -23.91
C LEU A 591 -0.57 -29.50 -24.70
N LYS A 592 -1.10 -30.50 -23.99
CA LYS A 592 -1.95 -31.54 -24.59
C LYS A 592 -3.21 -30.89 -25.18
N ASP A 593 -3.81 -31.48 -26.21
CA ASP A 593 -4.93 -30.87 -26.95
C ASP A 593 -6.05 -30.29 -26.08
N GLY A 594 -6.52 -31.03 -25.06
CA GLY A 594 -7.56 -30.55 -24.14
C GLY A 594 -7.10 -29.43 -23.20
N GLU A 595 -5.85 -29.50 -22.70
CA GLU A 595 -5.26 -28.47 -21.84
C GLU A 595 -4.96 -27.20 -22.64
N ARG A 596 -4.53 -27.35 -23.90
CA ARG A 596 -4.30 -26.25 -24.84
C ARG A 596 -5.59 -25.50 -25.15
N GLN A 597 -6.66 -26.22 -25.48
CA GLN A 597 -7.97 -25.61 -25.74
C GLN A 597 -8.45 -24.80 -24.52
N ARG A 598 -8.28 -25.35 -23.32
CA ARG A 598 -8.59 -24.67 -22.07
C ARG A 598 -7.72 -23.43 -21.84
N ALA A 599 -6.42 -23.53 -22.04
CA ALA A 599 -5.50 -22.40 -21.85
C ALA A 599 -5.84 -21.23 -22.79
N GLU A 600 -6.13 -21.55 -24.05
CA GLU A 600 -6.57 -20.58 -25.06
C GLU A 600 -7.88 -19.90 -24.67
N GLU A 601 -8.84 -20.67 -24.17
CA GLU A 601 -10.12 -20.14 -23.69
C GLU A 601 -9.93 -19.21 -22.49
N MET A 602 -9.18 -19.65 -21.47
CA MET A 602 -8.89 -18.85 -20.28
C MET A 602 -8.14 -17.56 -20.62
N ARG A 603 -7.22 -17.60 -21.58
CA ARG A 603 -6.54 -16.42 -22.12
C ARG A 603 -7.52 -15.48 -22.80
N ARG A 604 -8.38 -16.00 -23.68
CA ARG A 604 -9.38 -15.19 -24.40
C ARG A 604 -10.33 -14.50 -23.43
N GLN A 605 -10.79 -15.19 -22.39
CA GLN A 605 -11.64 -14.61 -21.36
C GLN A 605 -10.92 -13.50 -20.58
N LEU A 606 -9.65 -13.70 -20.23
CA LEU A 606 -8.85 -12.64 -19.59
C LEU A 606 -8.77 -11.39 -20.48
N VAL A 607 -8.45 -11.55 -21.77
CA VAL A 607 -8.36 -10.44 -22.74
C VAL A 607 -9.71 -9.74 -22.92
N GLN A 608 -10.80 -10.50 -23.03
CA GLN A 608 -12.16 -9.96 -23.18
C GLN A 608 -12.59 -9.15 -21.95
N LEU A 609 -12.39 -9.68 -20.73
CA LEU A 609 -12.67 -8.90 -19.52
C LEU A 609 -11.80 -7.64 -19.42
N GLY A 610 -10.57 -7.68 -19.94
CA GLY A 610 -9.70 -6.51 -20.05
C GLY A 610 -10.25 -5.41 -20.95
N SER A 611 -10.73 -5.77 -22.14
CA SER A 611 -11.20 -4.82 -23.15
C SER A 611 -12.55 -4.17 -22.81
N GLU A 612 -13.45 -4.90 -22.13
CA GLU A 612 -14.80 -4.41 -21.79
C GLU A 612 -14.82 -3.43 -20.58
N SER A 613 -13.71 -3.29 -19.83
CA SER A 613 -13.75 -2.73 -18.47
C SER A 613 -13.19 -1.31 -18.28
N GLY A 614 -12.60 -0.67 -19.29
CA GLY A 614 -12.01 0.70 -19.19
C GLY A 614 -10.86 0.85 -18.17
N GLN A 615 -10.26 2.05 -18.07
CA GLN A 615 -9.08 2.35 -17.22
C GLN A 615 -9.40 2.38 -15.70
N VAL A 616 -8.71 1.59 -14.87
CA VAL A 616 -8.61 1.78 -13.40
C VAL A 616 -7.33 1.11 -12.88
N GLY A 617 -6.44 1.81 -12.18
CA GLY A 617 -5.12 1.32 -11.71
C GLY A 617 -5.09 0.35 -10.51
N TYR A 618 -3.86 0.01 -10.10
CA TYR A 618 -3.49 -1.00 -9.11
C TYR A 618 -4.23 -0.92 -7.76
N SER A 619 -4.65 -2.08 -7.23
CA SER A 619 -5.07 -2.20 -5.81
C SER A 619 -3.83 -2.31 -4.89
N LEU A 620 -3.67 -1.34 -3.99
CA LEU A 620 -2.65 -1.31 -2.93
C LEU A 620 -3.22 -1.65 -1.54
N GLN A 621 -4.43 -2.19 -1.49
CA GLN A 621 -5.09 -2.61 -0.25
C GLN A 621 -5.49 -4.07 -0.39
N GLY A 622 -4.86 -4.91 0.43
CA GLY A 622 -5.36 -6.22 0.81
C GLY A 622 -6.13 -6.12 2.11
#